data_AF-H8Z9P3-F1
#
_entry.id   AF-H8Z9P3-F1
#
_cell.length_a   1.000
_cell.length_b   1.000
_cell.length_c   1.000
_cell.angle_alpha   90.00
_cell.angle_beta   90.00
_cell.angle_gamma   90.00
#
_symmetry.space_group_name_H-M   'P 1'
#
loop_
_entity.id
_entity.type
_entity.pdbx_description
1 polymer ?
#
loop_
_entity_poly.entity_id
_entity_poly.type
_entity_poly.pdbx_seq_one_letter_code
_entity_poly.pdbx_strand_id
1 'polypeptide(L)'
;MNALERISQIINKLHEEKASVGAEIEEYLHAASEQIIKDEKTKKLSQYLVISEYIEAEITTPPPPFEKLSAQEKAQVVQLLNKRLAQVNNTQEKTQLIASLVLEYIQQSIPPTKVDSFIVLFLKRVIEQIKAQVSTNKESALGYAYLIIWLSQKIPNLLRKYKYTMFTSALPLDCLLGMYRVYFTILKQMGEMEDAWSFIHSLLKYTEDIGNTFNPCVLAVFLDVLQDPMRCTYREKWMEMEAYIQNVYIPAVDPSRYKTEMQQISDYLKKK
;
A
#
# COMPACT_ATOMS: atom_id res chain seq x y z
N MET A 1 -20.28 -43.80 53.40
CA MET A 1 -19.73 -43.66 52.04
C MET A 1 -19.08 -44.98 51.66
N ASN A 2 -19.68 -45.71 50.73
CA ASN A 2 -19.19 -47.00 50.25
C ASN A 2 -17.93 -46.79 49.39
N ALA A 3 -16.98 -47.73 49.41
CA ALA A 3 -15.78 -47.68 48.56
C ALA A 3 -16.11 -47.43 47.08
N LEU A 4 -17.25 -47.94 46.60
CA LEU A 4 -17.75 -47.70 45.24
C LEU A 4 -18.11 -46.22 44.97
N GLU A 5 -18.65 -45.50 45.95
CA GLU A 5 -18.97 -44.07 45.81
C GLU A 5 -17.70 -43.22 45.73
N ARG A 6 -16.66 -43.58 46.51
CA ARG A 6 -15.35 -42.92 46.45
C ARG A 6 -14.65 -43.16 45.12
N ILE A 7 -14.71 -44.40 44.60
CA ILE A 7 -14.14 -44.73 43.29
C ILE A 7 -14.87 -43.94 42.18
N SER A 8 -16.20 -43.85 42.25
CA SER A 8 -16.99 -43.08 41.29
C SER A 8 -16.65 -41.57 41.30
N GLN A 9 -16.49 -40.99 42.49
CA GLN A 9 -16.06 -39.59 42.64
C GLN A 9 -14.66 -39.33 42.06
N ILE A 10 -13.72 -40.27 42.26
CA ILE A 10 -12.36 -40.16 41.71
C ILE A 10 -12.39 -40.26 40.18
N ILE A 11 -13.16 -41.18 39.62
CA ILE A 11 -13.31 -41.34 38.16
C ILE A 11 -13.92 -40.09 37.53
N ASN A 12 -14.95 -39.49 38.15
CA ASN A 12 -15.55 -38.26 37.64
C ASN A 12 -14.57 -37.09 37.70
N LYS A 13 -13.83 -36.94 38.80
CA LYS A 13 -12.82 -35.89 38.94
C LYS A 13 -11.71 -36.03 37.91
N LEU A 14 -11.24 -37.25 37.62
CA LEU A 14 -10.26 -37.52 36.58
C LEU A 14 -10.80 -37.24 35.17
N HIS A 15 -12.09 -37.48 34.92
CA HIS A 15 -12.72 -37.10 33.64
C HIS A 15 -12.82 -35.58 33.47
N GLU A 16 -13.20 -34.85 34.52
CA GLU A 16 -13.25 -33.39 34.51
C GLU A 16 -11.86 -32.77 34.29
N GLU A 17 -10.85 -33.29 34.99
CA GLU A 17 -9.46 -32.83 34.87
C GLU A 17 -8.90 -33.13 33.47
N LYS A 18 -9.20 -34.32 32.90
CA LYS A 18 -8.83 -34.66 31.53
C LYS A 18 -9.53 -33.78 30.49
N ALA A 19 -10.78 -33.39 30.72
CA ALA A 19 -11.50 -32.47 29.84
C ALA A 19 -10.93 -31.04 29.92
N SER A 20 -10.60 -30.57 31.12
CA SER A 20 -9.98 -29.25 31.33
C SER A 20 -8.61 -29.16 30.66
N VAL A 21 -7.75 -30.15 30.85
CA VAL A 21 -6.42 -30.21 30.21
C VAL A 21 -6.54 -30.35 28.69
N GLY A 22 -7.54 -31.10 28.20
CA GLY A 22 -7.84 -31.18 26.77
C GLY A 22 -8.19 -29.83 26.15
N ALA A 23 -9.03 -29.04 26.82
CA ALA A 23 -9.43 -27.71 26.39
C ALA A 23 -8.25 -26.72 26.40
N GLU A 24 -7.42 -26.74 27.44
CA GLU A 24 -6.21 -25.90 27.50
C GLU A 24 -5.22 -26.25 26.38
N ILE A 25 -4.99 -27.54 26.10
CA ILE A 25 -4.12 -27.98 25.01
C ILE A 25 -4.68 -27.54 23.65
N GLU A 26 -6.00 -27.66 23.43
CA GLU A 26 -6.63 -27.16 22.20
C GLU A 26 -6.49 -25.64 22.05
N GLU A 27 -6.67 -24.87 23.13
CA GLU A 27 -6.49 -23.40 23.11
C GLU A 27 -5.05 -23.00 22.82
N TYR A 28 -4.07 -23.67 23.43
CA TYR A 28 -2.64 -23.47 23.16
C TYR A 28 -2.25 -23.85 21.73
N LEU A 29 -2.78 -24.95 21.20
CA LEU A 29 -2.54 -25.36 19.82
C LEU A 29 -3.19 -24.39 18.83
N HIS A 30 -4.37 -23.86 19.13
CA HIS A 30 -5.04 -22.85 18.30
C HIS A 30 -4.25 -21.53 18.31
N ALA A 31 -3.84 -21.04 19.48
CA ALA A 31 -3.03 -19.82 19.60
C ALA A 31 -1.65 -19.95 18.93
N ALA A 32 -0.98 -21.11 19.08
CA ALA A 32 0.27 -21.39 18.40
C ALA A 32 0.08 -21.48 16.88
N SER A 33 -1.02 -22.08 16.40
CA SER A 33 -1.34 -22.14 14.97
C SER A 33 -1.64 -20.75 14.38
N GLU A 34 -2.35 -19.90 15.12
CA GLU A 34 -2.62 -18.51 14.71
C GLU A 34 -1.35 -17.68 14.67
N GLN A 35 -0.45 -17.87 15.64
CA GLN A 35 0.83 -17.20 15.69
C GLN A 35 1.75 -17.68 14.55
N ILE A 36 1.80 -18.98 14.26
CA ILE A 36 2.55 -19.53 13.12
C ILE A 36 1.98 -19.00 11.79
N ILE A 37 0.65 -18.95 11.62
CA ILE A 37 0.01 -18.36 10.43
C ILE A 37 0.34 -16.87 10.33
N LYS A 38 0.34 -16.14 11.45
CA LYS A 38 0.69 -14.71 11.50
C LYS A 38 2.16 -14.48 11.17
N ASP A 39 3.05 -15.32 11.67
CA ASP A 39 4.49 -15.24 11.45
C ASP A 39 4.86 -15.68 10.02
N GLU A 40 4.22 -16.72 9.47
CA GLU A 40 4.33 -17.10 8.06
C GLU A 40 3.76 -16.02 7.14
N LYS A 41 2.66 -15.38 7.52
CA LYS A 41 2.09 -14.25 6.78
C LYS A 41 3.00 -13.04 6.85
N THR A 42 3.64 -12.77 7.98
CA THR A 42 4.63 -11.69 8.15
C THR A 42 5.91 -11.97 7.36
N LYS A 43 6.38 -13.22 7.36
CA LYS A 43 7.53 -13.67 6.58
C LYS A 43 7.25 -13.64 5.08
N LYS A 44 6.05 -14.06 4.64
CA LYS A 44 5.60 -13.85 3.25
C LYS A 44 5.48 -12.38 2.92
N LEU A 45 4.94 -11.55 3.83
CA LEU A 45 4.80 -10.10 3.62
C LEU A 45 6.12 -9.38 3.48
N SER A 46 7.17 -9.78 4.21
CA SER A 46 8.51 -9.21 4.07
C SER A 46 9.08 -9.34 2.65
N GLN A 47 8.71 -10.41 1.93
CA GLN A 47 9.08 -10.62 0.53
C GLN A 47 8.31 -9.69 -0.43
N TYR A 48 7.25 -9.00 0.05
CA TYR A 48 6.42 -8.05 -0.70
C TYR A 48 6.65 -6.59 -0.32
N LEU A 49 7.59 -6.31 0.59
CA LEU A 49 7.85 -4.94 1.02
C LEU A 49 8.89 -4.28 0.11
N VAL A 50 8.57 -3.04 -0.23
CA VAL A 50 9.54 -2.08 -0.75
C VAL A 50 10.27 -1.55 0.46
N ILE A 51 11.58 -1.69 0.49
CA ILE A 51 12.40 -1.30 1.64
C ILE A 51 13.09 0.01 1.31
N SER A 52 12.91 0.99 2.18
CA SER A 52 13.38 2.37 2.01
C SER A 52 13.29 3.11 3.34
N GLU A 53 14.34 3.82 3.76
CA GLU A 53 14.36 4.63 5.00
C GLU A 53 13.21 5.65 5.02
N TYR A 54 12.83 6.15 3.82
CA TYR A 54 11.67 7.03 3.64
C TYR A 54 10.36 6.35 4.07
N ILE A 55 10.18 5.09 3.67
CA ILE A 55 8.97 4.32 4.02
C ILE A 55 8.94 4.07 5.51
N GLU A 56 10.07 3.67 6.09
CA GLU A 56 10.21 3.42 7.53
C GLU A 56 9.87 4.67 8.35
N ALA A 57 10.33 5.86 7.93
CA ALA A 57 10.00 7.13 8.58
C ALA A 57 8.50 7.50 8.48
N GLU A 58 7.82 7.09 7.40
CA GLU A 58 6.40 7.42 7.17
C GLU A 58 5.44 6.51 7.96
N ILE A 59 5.86 5.30 8.35
CA ILE A 59 5.01 4.30 9.01
C ILE A 59 5.10 4.30 10.56
N THR A 60 5.82 5.24 11.17
CA THR A 60 6.18 5.20 12.61
C THR A 60 5.04 5.46 13.60
N THR A 61 3.82 5.77 13.14
CA THR A 61 2.70 6.06 14.06
C THR A 61 1.45 5.27 13.67
N PRO A 62 0.89 4.44 14.58
CA PRO A 62 -0.38 3.79 14.33
C PRO A 62 -1.48 4.85 14.11
N PRO A 63 -2.41 4.63 13.16
CA PRO A 63 -3.45 5.60 12.88
C PRO A 63 -4.31 5.80 14.15
N PRO A 64 -4.69 7.05 14.48
CA PRO A 64 -5.54 7.32 15.63
C PRO A 64 -6.88 6.58 15.48
N PRO A 65 -7.53 6.19 16.59
CA PRO A 65 -8.86 5.63 16.53
C PRO A 65 -9.81 6.66 15.91
N PHE A 66 -10.68 6.20 15.01
CA PHE A 66 -11.65 7.04 14.33
C PHE A 66 -13.05 6.44 14.42
N GLU A 67 -14.06 7.30 14.37
CA GLU A 67 -15.45 6.88 14.43
C GLU A 67 -15.85 6.14 13.15
N LYS A 68 -16.50 4.97 13.31
CA LYS A 68 -16.91 4.11 12.21
C LYS A 68 -18.21 4.62 11.58
N LEU A 69 -18.29 4.57 10.25
CA LEU A 69 -19.56 4.72 9.53
C LEU A 69 -20.51 3.55 9.88
N SER A 70 -21.80 3.86 10.02
CA SER A 70 -22.88 2.90 10.16
C SER A 70 -23.02 2.05 8.89
N ALA A 71 -23.75 0.93 8.98
CA ALA A 71 -23.96 0.07 7.81
C ALA A 71 -24.65 0.82 6.65
N GLN A 72 -25.62 1.68 6.95
CA GLN A 72 -26.34 2.48 5.96
C GLN A 72 -25.44 3.55 5.33
N GLU A 73 -24.69 4.29 6.14
CA GLU A 73 -23.72 5.28 5.65
C GLU A 73 -22.68 4.62 4.73
N LYS A 74 -22.15 3.46 5.12
CA LYS A 74 -21.20 2.67 4.31
C LYS A 74 -21.79 2.29 2.95
N ALA A 75 -23.03 1.81 2.92
CA ALA A 75 -23.68 1.40 1.67
C ALA A 75 -23.83 2.58 0.70
N GLN A 76 -24.26 3.74 1.21
CA GLN A 76 -24.42 4.96 0.41
C GLN A 76 -23.07 5.47 -0.12
N VAL A 77 -22.04 5.50 0.74
CA VAL A 77 -20.66 5.86 0.34
C VAL A 77 -20.17 4.94 -0.77
N VAL A 78 -20.32 3.62 -0.61
CA VAL A 78 -19.89 2.64 -1.62
C VAL A 78 -20.63 2.85 -2.94
N GLN A 79 -21.94 3.06 -2.92
CA GLN A 79 -22.73 3.28 -4.12
C GLN A 79 -22.28 4.54 -4.87
N LEU A 80 -22.07 5.65 -4.16
CA LEU A 80 -21.54 6.87 -4.73
C LEU A 80 -20.16 6.64 -5.34
N LEU A 81 -19.22 6.08 -4.57
CA LEU A 81 -17.85 5.89 -5.01
C LEU A 81 -17.77 4.99 -6.24
N ASN A 82 -18.51 3.90 -6.29
CA ASN A 82 -18.56 3.03 -7.47
C ASN A 82 -19.05 3.80 -8.71
N LYS A 83 -20.09 4.62 -8.56
CA LYS A 83 -20.62 5.44 -9.66
C LYS A 83 -19.61 6.47 -10.15
N ARG A 84 -18.91 7.14 -9.22
CA ARG A 84 -18.01 8.27 -9.54
C ARG A 84 -16.64 7.80 -10.03
N LEU A 85 -16.05 6.80 -9.37
CA LEU A 85 -14.72 6.31 -9.72
C LEU A 85 -14.68 5.57 -11.06
N ALA A 86 -15.80 4.96 -11.48
CA ALA A 86 -15.92 4.37 -12.81
C ALA A 86 -15.87 5.40 -13.96
N GLN A 87 -16.02 6.70 -13.66
CA GLN A 87 -16.00 7.78 -14.65
C GLN A 87 -14.64 8.50 -14.74
N VAL A 88 -13.71 8.14 -13.84
CA VAL A 88 -12.36 8.73 -13.82
C VAL A 88 -11.65 8.40 -15.13
N ASN A 89 -11.05 9.42 -15.74
CA ASN A 89 -10.29 9.32 -16.96
C ASN A 89 -9.16 10.36 -16.92
N ASN A 90 -8.36 10.44 -17.97
CA ASN A 90 -7.17 11.29 -18.00
C ASN A 90 -7.46 12.79 -18.25
N THR A 91 -8.74 13.20 -18.28
CA THR A 91 -9.12 14.61 -18.45
C THR A 91 -9.19 15.32 -17.09
N GLN A 92 -8.43 16.40 -16.94
CA GLN A 92 -8.31 17.13 -15.68
C GLN A 92 -9.65 17.75 -15.24
N GLU A 93 -10.39 18.38 -16.15
CA GLU A 93 -11.66 19.06 -15.86
C GLU A 93 -12.75 18.07 -15.41
N LYS A 94 -12.83 16.91 -16.07
CA LYS A 94 -13.77 15.85 -15.69
C LYS A 94 -13.44 15.29 -14.33
N THR A 95 -12.15 15.07 -14.07
CA THR A 95 -11.69 14.57 -12.77
C THR A 95 -11.94 15.57 -11.65
N GLN A 96 -11.75 16.87 -11.92
CA GLN A 96 -12.08 17.93 -10.98
C GLN A 96 -13.59 17.96 -10.66
N LEU A 97 -14.45 17.83 -11.67
CA LEU A 97 -15.90 17.72 -11.45
C LEU A 97 -16.26 16.51 -10.57
N ILE A 98 -15.65 15.36 -10.83
CA ILE A 98 -15.82 14.16 -10.00
C ILE A 98 -15.39 14.43 -8.55
N ALA A 99 -14.24 15.06 -8.35
CA ALA A 99 -13.76 15.43 -7.02
C ALA A 99 -14.73 16.36 -6.29
N SER A 100 -15.24 17.39 -6.97
CA SER A 100 -16.25 18.31 -6.42
C SER A 100 -17.52 17.60 -5.97
N LEU A 101 -18.03 16.65 -6.76
CA LEU A 101 -19.22 15.87 -6.40
C LEU A 101 -18.98 14.94 -5.19
N VAL A 102 -17.76 14.42 -5.06
CA VAL A 102 -17.38 13.63 -3.87
C VAL A 102 -17.28 14.53 -2.64
N LEU A 103 -16.69 15.72 -2.76
CA LEU A 103 -16.59 16.69 -1.65
C LEU A 103 -17.96 17.19 -1.20
N GLU A 104 -18.85 17.51 -2.13
CA GLU A 104 -20.22 17.91 -1.83
C GLU A 104 -20.94 16.83 -1.03
N TYR A 105 -20.81 15.57 -1.43
CA TYR A 105 -21.40 14.46 -0.69
C TYR A 105 -20.81 14.33 0.72
N ILE A 106 -19.49 14.44 0.88
CA ILE A 106 -18.84 14.39 2.20
C ILE A 106 -19.42 15.49 3.10
N GLN A 107 -19.52 16.72 2.60
CA GLN A 107 -20.03 17.86 3.37
C GLN A 107 -21.50 17.70 3.78
N GLN A 108 -22.33 17.10 2.92
CA GLN A 108 -23.77 16.95 3.17
C GLN A 108 -24.11 15.71 4.00
N SER A 109 -23.34 14.62 3.84
CA SER A 109 -23.75 13.29 4.29
C SER A 109 -22.80 12.64 5.30
N ILE A 110 -21.58 13.15 5.48
CA ILE A 110 -20.57 12.55 6.35
C ILE A 110 -20.25 13.50 7.51
N PRO A 111 -20.56 13.12 8.77
CA PRO A 111 -20.14 13.91 9.93
C PRO A 111 -18.63 14.13 9.95
N PRO A 112 -18.14 15.32 10.36
CA PRO A 112 -16.70 15.60 10.43
C PRO A 112 -15.89 14.55 11.20
N THR A 113 -16.46 13.98 12.27
CA THR A 113 -15.84 12.92 13.10
C THR A 113 -15.65 11.59 12.36
N LYS A 114 -16.36 11.38 11.25
CA LYS A 114 -16.35 10.14 10.45
C LYS A 114 -15.62 10.29 9.11
N VAL A 115 -15.04 11.46 8.80
CA VAL A 115 -14.30 11.70 7.54
C VAL A 115 -13.17 10.69 7.35
N ASP A 116 -12.47 10.31 8.43
CA ASP A 116 -11.41 9.30 8.37
C ASP A 116 -11.92 7.91 7.94
N SER A 117 -13.10 7.51 8.41
CA SER A 117 -13.77 6.29 7.94
C SER A 117 -14.13 6.37 6.46
N PHE A 118 -14.59 7.54 6.00
CA PHE A 118 -14.85 7.76 4.59
C PHE A 118 -13.57 7.61 3.76
N ILE A 119 -12.44 8.20 4.20
CA ILE A 119 -11.16 8.10 3.49
C ILE A 119 -10.73 6.64 3.34
N VAL A 120 -10.88 5.81 4.37
CA VAL A 120 -10.53 4.38 4.30
C VAL A 120 -11.36 3.66 3.21
N LEU A 121 -12.67 3.92 3.15
CA LEU A 121 -13.53 3.34 2.11
C LEU A 121 -13.19 3.89 0.72
N PHE A 122 -12.93 5.19 0.61
CA PHE A 122 -12.50 5.84 -0.62
C PHE A 122 -11.22 5.19 -1.16
N LEU A 123 -10.17 5.09 -0.34
CA LEU A 123 -8.90 4.49 -0.73
C LEU A 123 -9.08 3.03 -1.14
N LYS A 124 -9.88 2.26 -0.41
CA LYS A 124 -10.18 0.87 -0.80
C LYS A 124 -10.78 0.80 -2.21
N ARG A 125 -11.75 1.67 -2.53
CA ARG A 125 -12.38 1.70 -3.85
C ARG A 125 -11.46 2.23 -4.94
N VAL A 126 -10.62 3.22 -4.65
CA VAL A 126 -9.59 3.70 -5.58
C VAL A 126 -8.60 2.59 -5.90
N ILE A 127 -8.15 1.81 -4.92
CA ILE A 127 -7.21 0.69 -5.11
C ILE A 127 -7.84 -0.40 -5.99
N GLU A 128 -9.12 -0.74 -5.79
CA GLU A 128 -9.86 -1.66 -6.67
C GLU A 128 -9.87 -1.18 -8.13
N GLN A 129 -10.04 0.13 -8.34
CA GLN A 129 -10.01 0.72 -9.69
C GLN A 129 -8.60 0.79 -10.29
N ILE A 130 -7.58 1.09 -9.48
CA ILE A 130 -6.17 1.05 -9.89
C ILE A 130 -5.82 -0.35 -10.39
N LYS A 131 -6.21 -1.39 -9.64
CA LYS A 131 -6.00 -2.79 -10.04
C LYS A 131 -6.66 -3.12 -11.38
N ALA A 132 -7.85 -2.60 -11.63
CA ALA A 132 -8.59 -2.88 -12.87
C ALA A 132 -8.04 -2.10 -14.07
N GLN A 133 -7.75 -0.81 -13.89
CA GLN A 133 -7.51 0.13 -14.98
C GLN A 133 -6.03 0.45 -15.17
N VAL A 134 -5.29 0.74 -14.10
CA VAL A 134 -3.89 1.18 -14.18
C VAL A 134 -2.95 0.01 -14.45
N SER A 135 -3.23 -1.16 -13.87
CA SER A 135 -2.46 -2.37 -14.15
C SER A 135 -2.54 -2.79 -15.63
N THR A 136 -3.64 -2.46 -16.31
CA THR A 136 -3.85 -2.76 -17.75
C THR A 136 -3.37 -1.62 -18.65
N ASN A 137 -3.65 -0.37 -18.26
CA ASN A 137 -3.25 0.83 -18.98
C ASN A 137 -2.57 1.83 -18.02
N LYS A 138 -1.24 1.87 -18.08
CA LYS A 138 -0.37 2.71 -17.25
C LYS A 138 -0.76 4.20 -17.29
N GLU A 139 -1.23 4.71 -18.43
CA GLU A 139 -1.60 6.11 -18.60
C GLU A 139 -2.79 6.51 -17.74
N SER A 140 -3.65 5.56 -17.37
CA SER A 140 -4.83 5.81 -16.52
C SER A 140 -4.44 6.32 -15.12
N ALA A 141 -3.17 6.17 -14.72
CA ALA A 141 -2.66 6.70 -13.46
C ALA A 141 -2.85 8.23 -13.34
N LEU A 142 -2.84 8.96 -14.46
CA LEU A 142 -3.00 10.41 -14.47
C LEU A 142 -4.36 10.85 -13.91
N GLY A 143 -5.45 10.21 -14.34
CA GLY A 143 -6.79 10.50 -13.82
C GLY A 143 -6.89 10.29 -12.31
N TYR A 144 -6.35 9.18 -11.79
CA TYR A 144 -6.35 8.92 -10.35
C TYR A 144 -5.45 9.87 -9.56
N ALA A 145 -4.31 10.27 -10.14
CA ALA A 145 -3.44 11.27 -9.53
C ALA A 145 -4.16 12.61 -9.37
N TYR A 146 -4.79 13.12 -10.44
CA TYR A 146 -5.59 14.34 -10.36
C TYR A 146 -6.71 14.23 -9.33
N LEU A 147 -7.43 13.10 -9.28
CA LEU A 147 -8.51 12.90 -8.32
C LEU A 147 -8.00 13.02 -6.87
N ILE A 148 -6.89 12.35 -6.56
CA ILE A 148 -6.29 12.38 -5.21
C ILE A 148 -5.77 13.78 -4.88
N ILE A 149 -5.13 14.47 -5.83
CA ILE A 149 -4.65 15.85 -5.64
C ILE A 149 -5.82 16.79 -5.32
N TRP A 150 -6.90 16.76 -6.11
CA TRP A 150 -8.03 17.65 -5.89
C TRP A 150 -8.73 17.38 -4.56
N LEU A 151 -8.88 16.11 -4.18
CA LEU A 151 -9.48 15.74 -2.91
C LEU A 151 -8.56 16.08 -1.72
N SER A 152 -7.25 15.91 -1.84
CA SER A 152 -6.30 16.15 -0.74
C SER A 152 -6.20 17.63 -0.34
N GLN A 153 -6.52 18.55 -1.26
CA GLN A 153 -6.62 19.99 -0.96
C GLN A 153 -7.73 20.31 0.06
N LYS A 154 -8.76 19.45 0.19
CA LYS A 154 -9.93 19.67 1.06
C LYS A 154 -10.10 18.60 2.12
N ILE A 155 -9.48 17.43 1.94
CA ILE A 155 -9.53 16.31 2.88
C ILE A 155 -8.14 16.16 3.51
N PRO A 156 -7.96 16.63 4.76
CA PRO A 156 -6.68 16.49 5.46
C PRO A 156 -6.23 15.04 5.50
N ASN A 157 -4.91 14.82 5.45
CA ASN A 157 -4.28 13.50 5.56
C ASN A 157 -4.63 12.48 4.46
N LEU A 158 -5.40 12.82 3.42
CA LEU A 158 -5.73 11.87 2.35
C LEU A 158 -4.48 11.29 1.69
N LEU A 159 -3.53 12.16 1.30
CA LEU A 159 -2.28 11.72 0.67
C LEU A 159 -1.42 10.90 1.65
N ARG A 160 -1.33 11.32 2.91
CA ARG A 160 -0.63 10.56 3.95
C ARG A 160 -1.22 9.15 4.15
N LYS A 161 -2.56 9.04 4.21
CA LYS A 161 -3.24 7.72 4.31
C LYS A 161 -3.07 6.90 3.04
N TYR A 162 -3.00 7.53 1.86
CA TYR A 162 -2.67 6.85 0.60
C TYR A 162 -1.26 6.24 0.66
N LYS A 163 -0.24 7.04 1.03
CA LYS A 163 1.15 6.59 1.21
C LYS A 163 1.23 5.44 2.21
N TYR A 164 0.67 5.63 3.40
CA TYR A 164 0.62 4.59 4.44
C TYR A 164 -0.01 3.30 3.90
N THR A 165 -1.17 3.40 3.24
CA THR A 165 -1.84 2.22 2.66
C THR A 165 -0.96 1.55 1.62
N MET A 166 -0.32 2.31 0.73
CA MET A 166 0.59 1.76 -0.28
C MET A 166 1.77 1.01 0.37
N PHE A 167 2.35 1.57 1.42
CA PHE A 167 3.53 1.02 2.08
C PHE A 167 3.24 -0.19 2.98
N THR A 168 2.05 -0.25 3.61
CA THR A 168 1.72 -1.31 4.56
C THR A 168 0.82 -2.40 4.00
N SER A 169 0.31 -2.26 2.76
CA SER A 169 -0.69 -3.19 2.25
C SER A 169 -0.10 -4.44 1.59
N ALA A 170 -0.71 -5.58 1.91
CA ALA A 170 -0.49 -6.89 1.31
C ALA A 170 -1.21 -7.04 -0.05
N LEU A 171 -0.87 -6.20 -1.05
CA LEU A 171 -1.56 -6.21 -2.35
C LEU A 171 -0.81 -7.04 -3.41
N PRO A 172 -1.51 -7.56 -4.43
CA PRO A 172 -0.85 -8.14 -5.60
C PRO A 172 0.12 -7.14 -6.24
N LEU A 173 1.26 -7.63 -6.75
CA LEU A 173 2.33 -6.80 -7.29
C LEU A 173 1.84 -5.78 -8.32
N ASP A 174 1.06 -6.19 -9.32
CA ASP A 174 0.54 -5.29 -10.36
C ASP A 174 -0.33 -4.16 -9.80
N CYS A 175 -1.03 -4.42 -8.70
CA CYS A 175 -1.83 -3.42 -8.02
C CYS A 175 -0.91 -2.44 -7.26
N LEU A 176 0.09 -2.95 -6.54
CA LEU A 176 1.08 -2.14 -5.83
C LEU A 176 1.88 -1.25 -6.79
N LEU A 177 2.33 -1.78 -7.93
CA LEU A 177 3.00 -0.99 -8.98
C LEU A 177 2.07 0.06 -9.58
N GLY A 178 0.78 -0.25 -9.74
CA GLY A 178 -0.24 0.73 -10.12
C GLY A 178 -0.38 1.85 -9.09
N MET A 179 -0.31 1.54 -7.80
CA MET A 179 -0.33 2.55 -6.74
C MET A 179 0.91 3.43 -6.75
N TYR A 180 2.12 2.85 -6.87
CA TYR A 180 3.36 3.62 -7.01
C TYR A 180 3.32 4.53 -8.22
N ARG A 181 2.77 4.05 -9.34
CA ARG A 181 2.61 4.85 -10.55
C ARG A 181 1.69 6.05 -10.35
N VAL A 182 0.57 5.86 -9.66
CA VAL A 182 -0.31 6.97 -9.26
C VAL A 182 0.42 7.92 -8.31
N TYR A 183 1.12 7.41 -7.30
CA TYR A 183 1.90 8.22 -6.36
C TYR A 183 2.96 9.09 -7.05
N PHE A 184 3.81 8.51 -7.89
CA PHE A 184 4.82 9.25 -8.62
C PHE A 184 4.21 10.24 -9.61
N THR A 185 3.04 9.91 -10.17
CA THR A 185 2.29 10.87 -11.00
C THR A 185 1.78 12.04 -10.15
N ILE A 186 1.36 11.81 -8.90
CA ILE A 186 1.00 12.88 -7.96
C ILE A 186 2.20 13.79 -7.73
N LEU A 187 3.38 13.23 -7.40
CA LEU A 187 4.61 14.02 -7.20
C LEU A 187 4.96 14.85 -8.43
N LYS A 188 4.86 14.24 -9.63
CA LYS A 188 5.06 14.92 -10.91
C LYS A 188 4.13 16.12 -11.10
N GLN A 189 2.83 15.92 -10.90
CA GLN A 189 1.82 16.96 -11.14
C GLN A 189 1.83 18.06 -10.07
N MET A 190 2.22 17.74 -8.83
CA MET A 190 2.36 18.73 -7.75
C MET A 190 3.71 19.45 -7.78
N GLY A 191 4.70 18.97 -8.54
CA GLY A 191 6.05 19.54 -8.56
C GLY A 191 6.89 19.17 -7.33
N GLU A 192 6.53 18.12 -6.60
CA GLU A 192 7.15 17.68 -5.34
C GLU A 192 8.45 16.89 -5.61
N MET A 193 9.41 17.53 -6.28
CA MET A 193 10.64 16.86 -6.73
C MET A 193 11.61 16.57 -5.57
N GLU A 194 11.55 17.30 -4.47
CA GLU A 194 12.34 17.01 -3.26
C GLU A 194 11.89 15.71 -2.58
N ASP A 195 10.58 15.48 -2.51
CA ASP A 195 10.02 14.24 -1.99
C ASP A 195 10.35 13.05 -2.91
N ALA A 196 10.25 13.26 -4.23
CA ALA A 196 10.70 12.28 -5.22
C ALA A 196 12.20 11.96 -5.09
N TRP A 197 13.05 12.97 -4.92
CA TRP A 197 14.49 12.81 -4.70
C TRP A 197 14.79 12.01 -3.43
N SER A 198 14.11 12.36 -2.34
CA SER A 198 14.26 11.67 -1.04
C SER A 198 13.88 10.19 -1.17
N PHE A 199 12.77 9.90 -1.84
CA PHE A 199 12.30 8.54 -2.08
C PHE A 199 13.30 7.70 -2.88
N ILE A 200 13.80 8.20 -4.01
CA ILE A 200 14.73 7.43 -4.85
C ILE A 200 16.07 7.24 -4.16
N HIS A 201 16.58 8.28 -3.48
CA HIS A 201 17.83 8.19 -2.75
C HIS A 201 17.75 7.13 -1.65
N SER A 202 16.66 7.08 -0.88
CA SER A 202 16.48 6.07 0.17
C SER A 202 16.23 4.67 -0.39
N LEU A 203 15.55 4.53 -1.54
CA LEU A 203 15.36 3.25 -2.21
C LEU A 203 16.70 2.63 -2.66
N LEU A 204 17.60 3.45 -3.19
CA LEU A 204 18.88 3.01 -3.76
C LEU A 204 19.94 2.64 -2.71
N LYS A 205 19.73 2.95 -1.43
CA LYS A 205 20.65 2.59 -0.34
C LYS A 205 20.61 1.10 0.03
N TYR A 206 19.51 0.40 -0.24
CA TYR A 206 19.32 -1.00 0.18
C TYR A 206 19.83 -1.99 -0.89
N THR A 207 21.10 -1.86 -1.28
CA THR A 207 21.71 -2.75 -2.29
C THR A 207 22.03 -4.14 -1.75
N GLU A 208 22.22 -4.30 -0.44
CA GLU A 208 22.60 -5.58 0.18
C GLU A 208 21.44 -6.59 0.23
N ASP A 209 20.20 -6.11 0.37
CA ASP A 209 18.98 -6.95 0.44
C ASP A 209 18.19 -6.99 -0.87
N ILE A 210 18.71 -6.35 -1.93
CA ILE A 210 17.98 -6.07 -3.17
C ILE A 210 17.35 -7.31 -3.81
N GLY A 211 18.04 -8.46 -3.74
CA GLY A 211 17.58 -9.74 -4.29
C GLY A 211 16.30 -10.27 -3.66
N ASN A 212 15.90 -9.76 -2.50
CA ASN A 212 14.69 -10.16 -1.78
C ASN A 212 13.58 -9.10 -1.81
N THR A 213 13.77 -7.97 -2.50
CA THR A 213 12.84 -6.82 -2.50
C THR A 213 12.19 -6.58 -3.85
N PHE A 214 11.06 -5.86 -3.86
CA PHE A 214 10.46 -5.33 -5.09
C PHE A 214 11.04 -3.98 -5.54
N ASN A 215 12.16 -3.54 -4.94
CA ASN A 215 12.79 -2.27 -5.25
C ASN A 215 13.10 -2.12 -6.76
N PRO A 216 13.58 -3.14 -7.50
CA PRO A 216 13.78 -3.03 -8.96
C PRO A 216 12.50 -2.70 -9.72
N CYS A 217 11.37 -3.31 -9.36
CA CYS A 217 10.08 -3.03 -10.00
C CYS A 217 9.64 -1.58 -9.73
N VAL A 218 9.80 -1.10 -8.49
CA VAL A 218 9.43 0.26 -8.13
C VAL A 218 10.36 1.28 -8.77
N LEU A 219 11.66 1.00 -8.87
CA LEU A 219 12.62 1.82 -9.59
C LEU A 219 12.25 1.98 -11.07
N ALA A 220 11.84 0.88 -11.73
CA ALA A 220 11.38 0.94 -13.11
C ALA A 220 10.15 1.87 -13.25
N VAL A 221 9.18 1.79 -12.33
CA VAL A 221 8.01 2.67 -12.30
C VAL A 221 8.40 4.13 -12.01
N PHE A 222 9.36 4.36 -11.12
CA PHE A 222 9.88 5.69 -10.79
C PHE A 222 10.48 6.35 -12.03
N LEU A 223 11.40 5.66 -12.72
CA LEU A 223 12.06 6.19 -13.92
C LEU A 223 11.05 6.47 -15.04
N ASP A 224 10.09 5.56 -15.26
CA ASP A 224 9.05 5.73 -16.27
C ASP A 224 8.21 7.00 -16.09
N VAL A 225 7.97 7.42 -14.85
CA VAL A 225 7.11 8.56 -14.54
C VAL A 225 7.91 9.86 -14.34
N LEU A 226 9.03 9.77 -13.62
CA LEU A 226 9.75 10.90 -13.02
C LEU A 226 11.14 11.15 -13.61
N GLN A 227 11.70 10.29 -14.47
CA GLN A 227 13.06 10.51 -14.99
C GLN A 227 13.24 11.90 -15.62
N ASP A 228 12.36 12.29 -16.54
CA ASP A 228 12.46 13.59 -17.23
C ASP A 228 12.42 14.79 -16.26
N PRO A 229 11.39 14.95 -15.40
CA PRO A 229 11.36 16.08 -14.48
C PRO A 229 12.52 16.04 -13.46
N MET A 230 12.97 14.86 -13.03
CA MET A 230 14.13 14.73 -12.14
C MET A 230 15.43 15.16 -12.82
N ARG A 231 15.65 14.75 -14.06
CA ARG A 231 16.80 15.17 -14.88
C ARG A 231 16.80 16.67 -15.12
N CYS A 232 15.65 17.27 -15.38
CA CYS A 232 15.52 18.72 -15.53
C CYS A 232 15.84 19.48 -14.23
N THR A 233 15.36 18.98 -13.10
CA THR A 233 15.48 19.65 -11.79
C THR A 233 16.87 19.48 -11.15
N TYR A 234 17.43 18.27 -11.22
CA TYR A 234 18.66 17.88 -10.51
C TYR A 234 19.80 17.50 -11.46
N ARG A 235 19.87 18.11 -12.65
CA ARG A 235 20.72 17.71 -13.78
C ARG A 235 22.06 17.04 -13.42
N GLU A 236 22.93 17.70 -12.66
CA GLU A 236 24.25 17.16 -12.29
C GLU A 236 24.15 15.94 -11.37
N LYS A 237 23.42 16.09 -10.25
CA LYS A 237 23.21 14.99 -9.28
C LYS A 237 22.46 13.81 -9.90
N TRP A 238 21.57 14.06 -10.85
CA TRP A 238 20.84 13.02 -11.56
C TRP A 238 21.78 12.19 -12.45
N MET A 239 22.77 12.80 -13.12
CA MET A 239 23.77 12.05 -13.88
C MET A 239 24.60 11.12 -12.97
N GLU A 240 24.97 11.58 -11.78
CA GLU A 240 25.64 10.75 -10.78
C GLU A 240 24.75 9.58 -10.32
N MET A 241 23.46 9.84 -10.10
CA MET A 241 22.48 8.81 -9.75
C MET A 241 22.27 7.80 -10.88
N GLU A 242 22.18 8.24 -12.14
CA GLU A 242 22.09 7.35 -13.31
C GLU A 242 23.34 6.45 -13.40
N ALA A 243 24.54 7.02 -13.18
CA ALA A 243 25.78 6.26 -13.16
C ALA A 243 25.82 5.26 -12.00
N TYR A 244 25.31 5.62 -10.81
CA TYR A 244 25.19 4.70 -9.69
C TYR A 244 24.22 3.56 -10.00
N ILE A 245 23.04 3.87 -10.55
CA ILE A 245 22.05 2.84 -10.92
C ILE A 245 22.67 1.86 -11.92
N GLN A 246 23.37 2.38 -12.94
CA GLN A 246 23.94 1.57 -14.00
C GLN A 246 25.12 0.70 -13.53
N ASN A 247 26.03 1.26 -12.72
CA ASN A 247 27.29 0.61 -12.39
C ASN A 247 27.28 -0.14 -11.05
N VAL A 248 26.32 0.17 -10.17
CA VAL A 248 26.24 -0.42 -8.81
C VAL A 248 24.93 -1.15 -8.62
N TYR A 249 23.78 -0.49 -8.84
CA TYR A 249 22.48 -1.07 -8.53
C TYR A 249 22.12 -2.23 -9.46
N ILE A 250 22.14 -2.02 -10.79
CA ILE A 250 21.77 -3.07 -11.77
C ILE A 250 22.64 -4.33 -11.62
N PRO A 251 23.98 -4.26 -11.48
CA PRO A 251 24.81 -5.45 -11.26
C PRO A 251 24.49 -6.23 -9.99
N ALA A 252 23.92 -5.59 -8.96
CA ALA A 252 23.52 -6.25 -7.72
C ALA A 252 22.14 -6.93 -7.80
N VAL A 253 21.32 -6.61 -8.81
CA VAL A 253 19.99 -7.22 -8.99
C VAL A 253 20.10 -8.62 -9.56
N ASP A 254 19.37 -9.58 -8.97
CA ASP A 254 19.27 -10.94 -9.49
C ASP A 254 18.53 -10.98 -10.85
N PRO A 255 19.23 -11.28 -11.96
CA PRO A 255 18.64 -11.27 -13.29
C PRO A 255 17.66 -12.42 -13.52
N SER A 256 17.68 -13.48 -12.69
CA SER A 256 16.72 -14.59 -12.83
C SER A 256 15.30 -14.18 -12.42
N ARG A 257 15.18 -13.17 -11.55
CA ARG A 257 13.91 -12.67 -11.00
C ARG A 257 13.42 -11.40 -11.67
N TYR A 258 14.32 -10.48 -12.01
CA TYR A 258 13.97 -9.11 -12.43
C TYR A 258 14.49 -8.75 -13.83
N LYS A 259 14.61 -9.74 -14.72
CA LYS A 259 15.14 -9.55 -16.09
C LYS A 259 14.42 -8.43 -16.84
N THR A 260 13.09 -8.39 -16.75
CA THR A 260 12.25 -7.41 -17.45
C THR A 260 12.48 -6.01 -16.91
N GLU A 261 12.53 -5.84 -15.60
CA GLU A 261 12.74 -4.57 -14.91
C GLU A 261 14.15 -4.04 -15.17
N MET A 262 15.18 -4.88 -15.12
CA MET A 262 16.55 -4.50 -15.44
C MET A 262 16.67 -3.97 -16.87
N GLN A 263 15.99 -4.64 -17.82
CA GLN A 263 15.94 -4.18 -19.21
C GLN A 263 15.24 -2.82 -19.32
N GLN A 264 14.07 -2.67 -18.69
CA GLN A 264 13.35 -1.40 -18.67
C GLN A 264 14.18 -0.26 -18.07
N ILE A 265 14.79 -0.47 -16.90
CA ILE A 265 15.68 0.49 -16.24
C ILE A 265 16.81 0.87 -17.20
N SER A 266 17.47 -0.12 -17.82
CA SER A 266 18.56 0.14 -18.77
C SER A 266 18.10 0.96 -19.98
N ASP A 267 16.89 0.73 -20.48
CA ASP A 267 16.33 1.45 -21.62
C ASP A 267 15.97 2.90 -21.24
N TYR A 268 15.45 3.13 -20.03
CA TYR A 268 15.24 4.48 -19.51
C TYR A 268 16.55 5.25 -19.41
N LEU A 269 17.60 4.66 -18.85
CA LEU A 269 18.90 5.32 -18.70
C LEU A 269 19.59 5.65 -20.04
N LYS A 270 19.25 4.91 -21.12
CA LYS A 270 19.77 5.19 -22.48
C LYS A 270 19.03 6.30 -23.22
N LYS A 271 17.78 6.61 -22.84
CA LYS A 271 17.02 7.72 -23.42
C LYS A 271 17.68 9.03 -22.99
N LYS A 272 18.38 9.67 -23.93
CA LYS A 272 18.99 10.99 -23.75
C LYS A 272 18.01 12.08 -24.16
#